data_AF-A0A498DAV7-F1
#
_entry.id   AF-A0A498DAV7-F1
#
_cell.length_a   1.000
_cell.length_b   1.000
_cell.length_c   1.000
_cell.angle_alpha   90.00
_cell.angle_beta   90.00
_cell.angle_gamma   90.00
#
_symmetry.space_group_name_H-M   'P 1'
#
loop_
_entity.id
_entity.type
_entity.pdbx_description
1 polymer ?
#
loop_
_entity_poly.entity_id
_entity_poly.type
_entity_poly.pdbx_seq_one_letter_code
_entity_poly.pdbx_strand_id
1 'polypeptide(L)'
;MNAIDIMKLNNEKRKQLNSENEQYYEDMIVYIRTNAMKSEQQTEEVLLELLEHLLAAQEQGRTAKDIFGEDLKAYCEEVIQEIPGEKASKNVLFLFYLLIDLAAVLMIFLGILSYALYHFFGIGTRSLTFPIGTGISVVLIDGVLLAIWIYLIFRWMKGSTFKTKKPNKFIEFLQIWLMSMIFIGLTMLVFLFMPEFGTVLSIPLSIIIGLGIILFIVKTILNKRYRITK
;
A
#
# COMPACT_ATOMS: atom_id res chain seq x y z
N MET A 1 16.51 16.29 -3.47
CA MET A 1 16.34 15.14 -2.57
C MET A 1 15.33 14.18 -3.21
N ASN A 2 15.39 12.88 -2.94
CA ASN A 2 14.32 11.97 -3.39
C ASN A 2 13.14 12.02 -2.39
N ALA A 3 12.00 11.42 -2.73
CA ALA A 3 10.80 11.44 -1.88
C ALA A 3 11.06 10.88 -0.46
N ILE A 4 11.85 9.82 -0.34
CA ILE A 4 12.21 9.20 0.94
C ILE A 4 13.03 10.15 1.82
N ASP A 5 14.01 10.84 1.23
CA ASP A 5 14.85 11.81 1.93
C ASP A 5 14.01 12.98 2.44
N ILE A 6 13.03 13.44 1.64
CA ILE A 6 12.10 14.51 2.01
C ILE A 6 11.18 14.05 3.13
N MET A 7 10.64 12.83 3.04
CA MET A 7 9.79 12.25 4.08
C MET A 7 10.56 12.10 5.42
N LYS A 8 11.84 11.71 5.37
CA LYS A 8 12.70 11.66 6.57
C LYS A 8 12.90 13.05 7.18
N LEU A 9 13.25 14.03 6.36
CA LEU A 9 13.40 15.41 6.80
C LEU A 9 12.10 15.96 7.40
N ASN A 10 10.95 15.65 6.78
CA ASN A 10 9.63 16.01 7.27
C ASN A 10 9.39 15.43 8.67
N ASN A 11 9.65 14.13 8.86
CA ASN A 11 9.51 13.46 10.14
C ASN A 11 10.44 14.02 11.24
N GLU A 12 11.64 14.47 10.87
CA GLU A 12 12.58 15.10 11.81
C GLU A 12 12.11 16.49 12.22
N LYS A 13 11.70 17.34 11.27
CA LYS A 13 11.18 18.68 11.53
C LYS A 13 9.86 18.67 12.29
N ARG A 14 9.00 17.67 12.04
CA ARG A 14 7.69 17.56 12.69
C ARG A 14 7.79 17.51 14.22
N LYS A 15 8.87 16.93 14.75
CA LYS A 15 9.13 16.84 16.20
C LYS A 15 9.35 18.22 16.87
N GLN A 16 9.51 19.28 16.08
CA GLN A 16 9.71 20.64 16.57
C GLN A 16 8.37 21.39 16.73
N LEU A 17 7.26 20.82 16.26
CA LEU A 17 5.93 21.40 16.47
C LEU A 17 5.48 21.23 17.92
N ASN A 18 4.71 22.21 18.40
CA ASN A 18 3.93 22.05 19.64
C ASN A 18 2.76 21.08 19.40
N SER A 19 2.15 20.58 20.48
CA SER A 19 1.11 19.54 20.38
C SER A 19 -0.13 19.96 19.59
N GLU A 20 -0.50 21.24 19.61
CA GLU A 20 -1.66 21.74 18.87
C GLU A 20 -1.40 21.75 17.36
N ASN A 21 -0.27 22.34 16.95
CA ASN A 21 0.14 22.41 15.55
C ASN A 21 0.51 21.03 15.00
N GLU A 22 1.11 20.15 15.82
CA GLU A 22 1.41 18.77 15.42
C GLU A 22 0.14 18.02 15.06
N GLN A 23 -0.90 18.05 15.90
CA GLN A 23 -2.15 17.36 15.63
C GLN A 23 -2.80 17.85 14.33
N TYR A 24 -2.78 19.16 14.09
CA TYR A 24 -3.33 19.76 12.89
C TYR A 24 -2.56 19.32 11.63
N TYR A 25 -1.23 19.35 11.70
CA TYR A 25 -0.37 18.94 10.61
C TYR A 25 -0.41 17.43 10.33
N GLU A 26 -0.60 16.59 11.35
CA GLU A 26 -0.86 15.15 11.17
C GLU A 26 -2.10 14.88 10.31
N ASP A 27 -3.16 15.65 10.51
CA ASP A 27 -4.38 15.51 9.72
C ASP A 27 -4.15 15.90 8.25
N MET A 28 -3.35 16.94 8.00
CA MET A 28 -2.93 17.31 6.63
C MET A 28 -2.16 16.19 5.95
N ILE A 29 -1.18 15.60 6.66
CA ILE A 29 -0.38 14.48 6.14
C ILE A 29 -1.29 13.34 5.70
N VAL A 30 -2.23 12.91 6.56
CA VAL A 30 -3.11 11.78 6.26
C VAL A 30 -3.98 12.10 5.05
N TYR A 31 -4.57 13.29 4.98
CA TYR A 31 -5.48 13.64 3.89
C TYR A 31 -4.76 13.80 2.54
N ILE A 32 -3.59 14.45 2.53
CA ILE A 32 -2.82 14.69 1.30
C ILE A 32 -2.20 13.38 0.80
N ARG A 33 -1.56 12.58 1.66
CA ARG A 33 -0.93 11.30 1.26
C ARG A 33 -1.92 10.23 0.81
N THR A 34 -3.16 10.26 1.30
CA THR A 34 -4.19 9.32 0.83
C THR A 34 -4.70 9.64 -0.58
N ASN A 35 -4.21 10.70 -1.23
CA ASN A 35 -4.45 10.96 -2.64
C ASN A 35 -3.41 10.26 -3.55
N ALA A 36 -3.60 8.95 -3.76
CA ALA A 36 -2.66 8.10 -4.50
C ALA A 36 -2.49 8.40 -6.00
N MET A 37 -3.22 9.37 -6.57
CA MET A 37 -3.07 9.76 -7.98
C MET A 37 -2.02 10.86 -8.18
N LYS A 38 -1.58 11.49 -7.08
CA LYS A 38 -0.61 12.59 -7.09
C LYS A 38 0.82 12.09 -7.07
N SER A 39 1.75 12.91 -7.55
CA SER A 39 3.16 12.56 -7.52
C SER A 39 3.67 12.47 -6.08
N GLU A 40 4.25 11.33 -5.71
CA GLU A 40 4.77 11.09 -4.36
C GLU A 40 5.83 12.14 -3.97
N GLN A 41 6.79 12.38 -4.86
CA GLN A 41 7.86 13.33 -4.60
C GLN A 41 7.31 14.75 -4.36
N GLN A 42 6.42 15.23 -5.24
CA GLN A 42 5.87 16.58 -5.13
C GLN A 42 4.91 16.70 -3.94
N THR A 43 4.21 15.62 -3.59
CA THR A 43 3.41 15.55 -2.38
C THR A 43 4.28 15.77 -1.13
N GLU A 44 5.42 15.09 -1.03
CA GLU A 44 6.34 15.26 0.09
C GLU A 44 7.02 16.64 0.10
N GLU A 45 7.32 17.22 -1.07
CA GLU A 45 7.84 18.60 -1.18
C GLU A 45 6.83 19.62 -0.64
N VAL A 46 5.57 19.53 -1.07
CA VAL A 46 4.49 20.41 -0.59
C VAL A 46 4.26 20.24 0.91
N LEU A 47 4.23 18.99 1.41
CA LEU A 47 4.09 18.75 2.85
C LEU A 47 5.25 19.35 3.66
N LEU A 48 6.49 19.26 3.15
CA LEU A 48 7.64 19.87 3.80
C LEU A 48 7.54 21.41 3.81
N GLU A 49 7.12 22.03 2.71
CA GLU A 49 6.91 23.48 2.64
C GLU A 49 5.86 23.94 3.64
N LEU A 50 4.71 23.26 3.71
CA LEU A 50 3.65 23.55 4.68
C LEU A 50 4.15 23.43 6.13
N LEU A 51 4.98 22.42 6.42
CA LEU A 51 5.59 22.25 7.73
C LEU A 51 6.55 23.40 8.07
N GLU A 52 7.37 23.84 7.12
CA GLU A 52 8.31 24.94 7.33
C GLU A 52 7.58 26.26 7.57
N HIS A 53 6.51 26.53 6.82
CA HIS A 53 5.64 27.69 7.06
C HIS A 53 4.98 27.64 8.44
N LEU A 54 4.52 26.45 8.86
CA LEU A 54 3.91 26.26 10.17
C LEU A 54 4.92 26.46 11.31
N LEU A 55 6.15 25.96 11.17
CA LEU A 55 7.22 26.17 12.15
C LEU A 55 7.59 27.66 12.28
N ALA A 56 7.75 28.37 11.17
CA ALA A 56 8.06 29.80 11.19
C ALA A 56 6.95 30.64 11.84
N ALA A 57 5.70 30.27 11.64
CA ALA A 57 4.56 30.92 12.27
C ALA A 57 4.42 30.56 13.76
N GLN A 58 4.78 29.33 14.14
CA GLN A 58 4.83 28.90 15.53
C GLN A 58 5.85 29.72 16.34
N GLU A 59 7.00 30.07 15.75
CA GLU A 59 7.98 30.98 16.37
C GLU A 59 7.40 32.38 16.66
N GLN A 60 6.39 32.79 15.89
CA GLN A 60 5.65 34.05 16.08
C GLN A 60 4.43 33.87 17.00
N GLY A 61 4.25 32.71 17.61
CA GLY A 61 3.11 32.40 18.49
C GLY A 61 1.78 32.19 17.75
N ARG A 62 1.80 31.95 16.44
CA ARG A 62 0.60 31.66 15.63
C ARG A 62 0.31 30.17 15.60
N THR A 63 -0.98 29.83 15.56
CA THR A 63 -1.47 28.46 15.43
C THR A 63 -1.64 28.08 13.96
N ALA A 64 -1.75 26.78 13.68
CA ALA A 64 -2.02 26.29 12.33
C ALA A 64 -3.34 26.83 11.76
N LYS A 65 -4.34 27.06 12.61
CA LYS A 65 -5.63 27.66 12.21
C LYS A 65 -5.48 29.10 11.75
N ASP A 66 -4.54 29.85 12.31
CA ASP A 66 -4.28 31.24 11.92
C ASP A 66 -3.65 31.35 10.52
N ILE A 67 -3.01 30.27 10.05
CA ILE A 67 -2.29 30.23 8.76
C ILE A 67 -3.14 29.57 7.68
N PHE A 68 -3.70 28.41 7.99
CA PHE A 68 -4.39 27.55 7.02
C PHE A 68 -5.93 27.70 7.09
N GLY A 69 -6.43 28.47 8.06
CA GLY A 69 -7.85 28.71 8.27
C GLY A 69 -8.54 27.66 9.14
N GLU A 70 -9.83 27.89 9.40
CA GLU A 70 -10.65 26.95 10.19
C GLU A 70 -11.05 25.70 9.39
N ASP A 71 -11.25 25.82 8.07
CA ASP A 71 -11.58 24.70 7.19
C ASP A 71 -10.32 24.07 6.59
N LEU A 72 -9.64 23.27 7.41
CA LEU A 72 -8.46 22.53 7.00
C LEU A 72 -8.72 21.61 5.80
N LYS A 73 -9.93 21.06 5.70
CA LYS A 73 -10.28 20.12 4.65
C LYS A 73 -10.33 20.84 3.29
N ALA A 74 -10.99 21.99 3.24
CA ALA A 74 -11.04 22.82 2.03
C ALA A 74 -9.63 23.21 1.60
N TYR A 75 -8.79 23.68 2.55
CA TYR A 75 -7.40 24.00 2.28
C TYR A 75 -6.61 22.82 1.70
N CYS A 76 -6.71 21.63 2.31
CA CYS A 76 -6.00 20.46 1.81
C CYS A 76 -6.47 20.04 0.41
N GLU A 77 -7.76 20.21 0.09
CA GLU A 77 -8.30 19.89 -1.23
C GLU A 77 -7.75 20.83 -2.30
N GLU A 78 -7.63 22.13 -2.00
CA GLU A 78 -7.00 23.12 -2.89
C GLU A 78 -5.53 22.77 -3.14
N VAL A 79 -4.76 22.53 -2.07
CA VAL A 79 -3.36 22.10 -2.15
C VAL A 79 -3.21 20.83 -3.01
N ILE A 80 -4.07 19.83 -2.80
CA ILE A 80 -4.05 18.59 -3.59
C ILE A 80 -4.27 18.89 -5.07
N GLN A 81 -5.15 19.82 -5.44
CA GLN A 81 -5.42 20.14 -6.84
C GLN A 81 -4.19 20.69 -7.56
N GLU A 82 -3.36 21.44 -6.85
CA GLU A 82 -2.11 22.01 -7.38
C GLU A 82 -0.99 20.97 -7.56
N ILE A 83 -0.98 19.90 -6.75
CA ILE A 83 0.01 18.83 -6.89
C ILE A 83 -0.19 18.14 -8.25
N PRO A 84 0.85 17.98 -9.08
CA PRO A 84 0.72 17.24 -10.34
C PRO A 84 0.42 15.76 -10.13
N GLY A 85 -0.29 15.17 -11.08
CA GLY A 85 -0.49 13.72 -11.12
C GLY A 85 0.79 12.97 -11.45
N GLU A 86 0.95 11.75 -10.93
CA GLU A 86 2.06 10.89 -11.36
C GLU A 86 1.83 10.39 -12.80
N LYS A 87 2.91 10.18 -13.56
CA LYS A 87 2.78 9.67 -14.94
C LYS A 87 2.21 8.26 -14.92
N ALA A 88 1.12 8.03 -15.67
CA ALA A 88 0.48 6.72 -15.79
C ALA A 88 1.46 5.59 -16.15
N SER A 89 2.46 5.87 -17.00
CA SER A 89 3.49 4.90 -17.37
C SER A 89 4.36 4.44 -16.19
N LYS A 90 4.66 5.32 -15.24
CA LYS A 90 5.39 4.96 -14.02
C LYS A 90 4.52 4.13 -13.09
N ASN A 91 3.24 4.46 -12.96
CA ASN A 91 2.30 3.70 -12.12
C ASN A 91 2.12 2.27 -12.64
N VAL A 92 1.98 2.09 -13.97
CA VAL A 92 1.88 0.76 -14.59
C VAL A 92 3.18 -0.02 -14.41
N LEU A 93 4.34 0.61 -14.61
CA LEU A 93 5.64 -0.04 -14.41
C LEU A 93 5.85 -0.46 -12.95
N PHE A 94 5.47 0.39 -11.99
CA PHE A 94 5.54 0.11 -10.57
C PHE A 94 4.61 -1.03 -10.16
N LEU A 95 3.36 -1.02 -10.66
CA LEU A 95 2.41 -2.10 -10.42
C LEU A 95 2.93 -3.44 -10.99
N PHE A 96 3.45 -3.42 -12.22
CA PHE A 96 4.03 -4.61 -12.84
C PHE A 96 5.23 -5.15 -12.05
N TYR A 97 6.11 -4.24 -11.58
CA TYR A 97 7.22 -4.58 -10.71
C TYR A 97 6.75 -5.25 -9.42
N LEU A 98 5.73 -4.69 -8.76
CA LEU A 98 5.17 -5.24 -7.52
C LEU A 98 4.52 -6.61 -7.73
N LEU A 99 3.82 -6.82 -8.85
CA LEU A 99 3.24 -8.11 -9.20
C LEU A 99 4.31 -9.18 -9.45
N ILE A 100 5.40 -8.84 -10.15
CA ILE A 100 6.53 -9.76 -10.34
C ILE A 100 7.18 -10.09 -9.00
N ASP A 101 7.41 -9.09 -8.14
CA ASP A 101 8.05 -9.28 -6.84
C ASP A 101 7.21 -10.21 -5.95
N LEU A 102 5.91 -9.94 -5.85
CA LEU A 102 4.98 -10.77 -5.10
C LEU A 102 4.94 -12.21 -5.65
N ALA A 103 4.82 -12.38 -6.97
CA ALA A 103 4.82 -13.69 -7.60
C ALA A 103 6.13 -14.46 -7.35
N ALA A 104 7.28 -13.78 -7.45
CA ALA A 104 8.59 -14.38 -7.19
C ALA A 104 8.70 -14.88 -5.74
N VAL A 105 8.36 -14.02 -4.78
CA VAL A 105 8.42 -14.36 -3.35
C VAL A 105 7.47 -15.51 -3.02
N LEU A 106 6.22 -15.47 -3.52
CA LEU A 106 5.25 -16.54 -3.29
C LEU A 106 5.70 -17.87 -3.91
N MET A 107 6.19 -17.87 -5.15
CA MET A 107 6.67 -19.10 -5.81
C MET A 107 7.87 -19.72 -5.08
N ILE A 108 8.83 -18.90 -4.66
CA ILE A 108 10.00 -19.36 -3.90
C ILE A 108 9.55 -19.90 -2.54
N PHE A 109 8.75 -19.14 -1.80
CA PHE A 109 8.31 -19.51 -0.46
C PHE A 109 7.46 -20.79 -0.47
N LEU A 110 6.43 -20.84 -1.32
CA LEU A 110 5.57 -22.02 -1.45
C LEU A 110 6.37 -23.22 -1.96
N GLY A 111 7.22 -23.03 -2.97
CA GLY A 111 8.05 -24.10 -3.51
C GLY A 111 8.98 -24.72 -2.46
N ILE A 112 9.70 -23.89 -1.70
CA ILE A 112 10.60 -24.34 -0.64
C ILE A 112 9.82 -24.98 0.51
N LEU A 113 8.73 -24.36 0.96
CA LEU A 113 7.91 -24.87 2.05
C LEU A 113 7.30 -26.23 1.69
N SER A 114 6.71 -26.36 0.51
CA SER A 114 6.16 -27.64 0.03
C SER A 114 7.24 -28.70 -0.14
N TYR A 115 8.44 -28.33 -0.62
CA TYR A 115 9.57 -29.25 -0.72
C TYR A 115 10.03 -29.74 0.66
N ALA A 116 10.14 -28.84 1.64
CA ALA A 116 10.50 -29.18 3.00
C ALA A 116 9.45 -30.07 3.68
N LEU A 117 8.16 -29.73 3.56
CA LEU A 117 7.06 -30.55 4.08
C LEU A 117 7.07 -31.96 3.49
N TYR A 118 7.30 -32.08 2.19
CA TYR A 118 7.39 -33.37 1.53
C TYR A 118 8.60 -34.18 2.01
N HIS A 119 9.78 -33.57 2.11
CA HIS A 119 11.01 -34.31 2.43
C HIS A 119 11.15 -34.66 3.91
N PHE A 120 10.78 -33.75 4.82
CA PHE A 120 10.96 -33.93 6.26
C PHE A 120 9.76 -34.59 6.94
N PHE A 121 8.55 -34.31 6.47
CA PHE A 121 7.31 -34.78 7.11
C PHE A 121 6.53 -35.77 6.26
N GLY A 122 6.92 -35.99 4.99
CA GLY A 122 6.17 -36.85 4.07
C GLY A 122 4.80 -36.29 3.68
N ILE A 123 4.55 -35.01 3.95
CA ILE A 123 3.25 -34.35 3.72
C ILE A 123 3.28 -33.65 2.36
N GLY A 124 2.30 -33.95 1.51
CA GLY A 124 2.13 -33.32 0.19
C GLY A 124 2.73 -34.12 -0.97
N THR A 125 2.90 -33.46 -2.12
CA THR A 125 3.33 -34.06 -3.38
C THR A 125 4.57 -33.38 -3.95
N ARG A 126 5.34 -34.08 -4.79
CA ARG A 126 6.51 -33.49 -5.51
C ARG A 126 6.12 -32.49 -6.61
N SER A 127 4.83 -32.41 -6.93
CA SER A 127 4.29 -31.46 -7.89
C SER A 127 3.12 -30.70 -7.27
N LEU A 128 2.99 -29.44 -7.66
CA LEU A 128 1.81 -28.63 -7.37
C LEU A 128 0.80 -28.92 -8.48
N THR A 129 -0.34 -29.49 -8.09
CA THR A 129 -1.44 -29.77 -9.03
C THR A 129 -2.55 -28.78 -8.78
N PHE A 130 -2.96 -28.09 -9.83
CA PHE A 130 -4.09 -27.16 -9.74
C PHE A 130 -4.80 -27.05 -11.09
N PRO A 131 -6.14 -26.95 -11.10
CA PRO A 131 -6.89 -26.61 -12.30
C PRO A 131 -6.57 -25.16 -12.69
N ILE A 132 -6.06 -24.95 -13.90
CA ILE A 132 -5.68 -23.61 -14.36
C ILE A 132 -6.89 -22.67 -14.40
N GLY A 133 -8.07 -23.18 -14.80
CA GLY A 133 -9.30 -22.39 -14.88
C GLY A 133 -9.72 -21.83 -13.52
N THR A 134 -9.70 -22.68 -12.50
CA THR A 134 -9.95 -22.30 -11.10
C THR A 134 -8.90 -21.29 -10.61
N GLY A 135 -7.61 -21.57 -10.82
CA GLY A 135 -6.52 -20.70 -10.35
C GLY A 135 -6.57 -19.28 -10.92
N ILE A 136 -6.78 -19.14 -12.24
CA ILE A 136 -6.91 -17.83 -12.88
C ILE A 136 -8.14 -17.08 -12.35
N SER A 137 -9.25 -17.78 -12.17
CA SER A 137 -10.50 -17.16 -11.71
C SER A 137 -10.40 -16.65 -10.28
N VAL A 138 -9.79 -17.43 -9.37
CA VAL A 138 -9.52 -17.00 -8.00
C VAL A 138 -8.66 -15.74 -7.99
N VAL A 139 -7.56 -15.71 -8.75
CA VAL A 139 -6.67 -14.53 -8.85
C VAL A 139 -7.41 -13.29 -9.36
N LEU A 140 -8.28 -13.45 -10.37
CA LEU A 140 -9.05 -12.32 -10.92
C LEU A 140 -10.08 -11.79 -9.91
N ILE A 141 -10.83 -12.67 -9.27
CA ILE A 141 -11.86 -12.29 -8.30
C ILE A 141 -11.22 -11.65 -7.06
N ASP A 142 -10.18 -12.29 -6.50
CA ASP A 142 -9.45 -11.75 -5.35
C ASP A 142 -8.73 -10.44 -5.68
N GLY A 143 -8.25 -10.28 -6.91
CA GLY A 143 -7.68 -9.02 -7.39
C GLY A 143 -8.71 -7.87 -7.37
N VAL A 144 -9.94 -8.13 -7.80
CA VAL A 144 -11.05 -7.15 -7.73
C VAL A 144 -11.44 -6.88 -6.28
N LEU A 145 -11.56 -7.91 -5.44
CA LEU A 145 -11.84 -7.75 -4.01
C LEU A 145 -10.78 -6.90 -3.31
N LEU A 146 -9.49 -7.13 -3.62
CA LEU A 146 -8.38 -6.35 -3.08
C LEU A 146 -8.47 -4.88 -3.51
N ALA A 147 -8.80 -4.60 -4.78
CA ALA A 147 -8.96 -3.23 -5.27
C ALA A 147 -10.11 -2.50 -4.55
N ILE A 148 -11.26 -3.17 -4.37
CA ILE A 148 -12.40 -2.64 -3.59
C ILE A 148 -11.97 -2.39 -2.14
N TRP A 149 -11.24 -3.34 -1.56
CA TRP A 149 -10.77 -3.26 -0.17
C TRP A 149 -9.85 -2.05 0.07
N ILE A 150 -8.84 -1.86 -0.79
CA ILE A 150 -7.95 -0.69 -0.75
C ILE A 150 -8.75 0.61 -0.86
N TYR A 151 -9.70 0.68 -1.81
CA TYR A 151 -10.57 1.85 -1.97
C TYR A 151 -11.38 2.16 -0.71
N LEU A 152 -11.95 1.14 -0.07
CA LEU A 152 -12.73 1.30 1.17
C LEU A 152 -11.85 1.81 2.33
N ILE A 153 -10.64 1.28 2.49
CA ILE A 153 -9.69 1.75 3.52
C ILE A 153 -9.35 3.22 3.28
N PHE A 154 -8.98 3.60 2.07
CA PHE A 154 -8.58 4.99 1.78
C PHE A 154 -9.74 5.96 1.96
N ARG A 155 -10.95 5.56 1.55
CA ARG A 155 -12.16 6.35 1.80
C ARG A 155 -12.45 6.49 3.29
N TRP A 156 -12.28 5.42 4.06
CA TRP A 156 -12.46 5.44 5.52
C TRP A 156 -11.42 6.35 6.19
N MET A 157 -10.14 6.28 5.79
CA MET A 157 -9.07 7.15 6.29
C MET A 157 -9.38 8.63 6.04
N LYS A 158 -9.71 9.01 4.80
CA LYS A 158 -10.09 10.40 4.49
C LYS A 158 -11.28 10.90 5.30
N GLY A 159 -12.24 10.01 5.55
CA GLY A 159 -13.44 10.32 6.33
C GLY A 159 -13.20 10.38 7.84
N SER A 160 -12.16 9.73 8.38
CA SER A 160 -11.84 9.74 9.82
C SER A 160 -10.97 10.93 10.21
N THR A 161 -10.11 11.43 9.32
CA THR A 161 -9.15 12.53 9.57
C THR A 161 -9.81 13.80 10.13
N PHE A 162 -10.86 14.31 9.48
CA PHE A 162 -11.46 15.61 9.83
C PHE A 162 -12.68 15.51 10.75
N LYS A 163 -12.87 14.40 11.46
CA LYS A 163 -13.96 14.30 12.45
C LYS A 163 -13.64 15.18 13.65
N THR A 164 -14.53 16.13 13.94
CA THR A 164 -14.47 17.03 15.11
C THR A 164 -14.33 16.30 16.45
N LYS A 165 -14.79 15.04 16.54
CA LYS A 165 -14.53 14.14 17.65
C LYS A 165 -13.88 12.86 17.13
N LYS A 166 -12.55 12.77 17.24
CA LYS A 166 -11.82 11.55 16.91
C LYS A 166 -12.25 10.42 17.86
N PRO A 167 -12.70 9.26 17.35
CA PRO A 167 -13.01 8.13 18.21
C PRO A 167 -11.75 7.67 18.96
N ASN A 168 -11.93 6.96 20.07
CA ASN A 168 -10.78 6.40 20.79
C ASN A 168 -9.99 5.48 19.84
N LYS A 169 -8.65 5.48 19.94
CA LYS A 169 -7.75 4.65 19.12
C LYS A 169 -8.16 3.18 19.10
N PHE A 170 -8.75 2.68 20.18
CA PHE A 170 -9.30 1.32 20.25
C PHE A 170 -10.49 1.07 19.32
N ILE A 171 -11.39 2.06 19.17
CA ILE A 171 -12.55 1.97 18.29
C ILE A 171 -12.09 2.02 16.83
N GLU A 172 -11.12 2.87 16.49
CA GLU A 172 -10.51 2.91 15.16
C GLU A 172 -9.85 1.58 14.82
N PHE A 173 -9.08 1.02 15.76
CA PHE A 173 -8.50 -0.31 15.62
C PHE A 173 -9.56 -1.38 15.38
N LEU A 174 -10.64 -1.39 16.17
CA LEU A 174 -11.72 -2.37 16.03
C LEU A 174 -12.43 -2.26 14.67
N GLN A 175 -12.62 -1.04 14.17
CA GLN A 175 -13.19 -0.81 12.84
C GLN A 175 -12.31 -1.37 11.73
N ILE A 176 -11.01 -1.04 11.74
CA ILE A 176 -10.05 -1.56 10.75
C ILE A 176 -9.96 -3.09 10.82
N TRP A 177 -9.93 -3.63 12.04
CA TRP A 177 -9.87 -5.06 12.28
C TRP A 177 -11.09 -5.80 11.73
N LEU A 178 -12.31 -5.30 12.02
CA LEU A 178 -13.56 -5.88 11.50
C LEU A 178 -13.58 -5.87 9.98
N MET A 179 -13.26 -4.72 9.38
CA MET A 179 -13.27 -4.58 7.94
C MET A 179 -12.23 -5.52 7.27
N SER A 180 -11.04 -5.67 7.89
CA SER A 180 -10.01 -6.61 7.42
C SER A 180 -10.46 -8.07 7.54
N MET A 181 -11.18 -8.41 8.62
CA MET A 181 -11.73 -9.76 8.80
C MET A 181 -12.76 -10.09 7.73
N ILE A 182 -13.62 -9.13 7.38
CA ILE A 182 -14.60 -9.29 6.28
C ILE A 182 -13.86 -9.55 4.96
N PHE A 183 -12.81 -8.78 4.66
CA PHE A 183 -12.01 -9.00 3.45
C PHE A 183 -11.39 -10.40 3.40
N ILE A 184 -10.73 -10.84 4.49
CA ILE A 184 -10.14 -12.19 4.59
C ILE A 184 -11.22 -13.27 4.47
N GLY A 185 -12.38 -13.07 5.12
CA GLY A 185 -13.50 -13.99 5.00
C GLY A 185 -13.98 -14.14 3.56
N LEU A 186 -14.09 -13.03 2.81
CA LEU A 186 -14.48 -13.05 1.41
C LEU A 186 -13.46 -13.75 0.52
N THR A 187 -12.16 -13.52 0.69
CA THR A 187 -11.13 -14.22 -0.10
C THR A 187 -11.10 -15.72 0.20
N MET A 188 -11.28 -16.11 1.46
CA MET A 188 -11.41 -17.54 1.82
C MET A 188 -12.67 -18.17 1.22
N LEU A 189 -13.79 -17.44 1.18
CA LEU A 189 -15.03 -17.92 0.54
C LEU A 189 -14.84 -18.15 -0.96
N VAL A 190 -14.13 -17.25 -1.65
CA VAL A 190 -13.78 -17.45 -3.07
C VAL A 190 -13.03 -18.76 -3.23
N PHE A 191 -11.98 -18.99 -2.42
CA PHE A 191 -11.20 -20.23 -2.49
C PHE A 191 -12.03 -21.50 -2.18
N LEU A 192 -12.93 -21.45 -1.19
CA LEU A 192 -13.74 -22.59 -0.76
C LEU A 192 -14.86 -22.96 -1.75
N PHE A 193 -15.50 -21.96 -2.36
CA PHE A 193 -16.66 -22.18 -3.23
C PHE A 193 -16.29 -22.24 -4.72
N MET A 194 -15.04 -21.92 -5.10
CA MET A 194 -14.64 -22.01 -6.49
C MET A 194 -14.60 -23.48 -6.96
N PRO A 195 -15.38 -23.87 -7.99
CA PRO A 195 -15.33 -25.23 -8.51
C PRO A 195 -13.98 -25.51 -9.18
N GLU A 196 -13.57 -26.77 -9.18
CA GLU A 196 -12.43 -27.23 -9.95
C GLU A 196 -12.81 -27.35 -11.44
N PHE A 197 -12.21 -26.52 -12.30
CA PHE A 197 -12.43 -26.59 -13.74
C PHE A 197 -11.20 -26.13 -14.54
N GLY A 198 -11.20 -26.53 -15.81
CA GLY A 198 -10.07 -26.31 -16.72
C GLY A 198 -9.07 -27.46 -16.68
N THR A 199 -7.99 -27.31 -17.43
CA THR A 199 -6.93 -28.31 -17.51
C THR A 199 -6.13 -28.35 -16.21
N VAL A 200 -6.01 -29.55 -15.62
CA VAL A 200 -5.16 -29.77 -14.45
C VAL A 200 -3.71 -29.75 -14.89
N LEU A 201 -2.95 -28.81 -14.34
CA LEU A 201 -1.52 -28.70 -14.57
C LEU A 201 -0.78 -29.27 -13.37
N SER A 202 0.19 -30.15 -13.63
CA SER A 202 1.08 -30.70 -12.61
C SER A 202 2.48 -30.14 -12.83
N ILE A 203 2.86 -29.12 -12.05
CA ILE A 203 4.19 -28.54 -12.14
C ILE A 203 5.08 -29.11 -11.03
N PRO A 204 6.22 -29.73 -11.35
CA PRO A 204 7.22 -30.12 -10.35
C PRO A 204 7.66 -28.94 -9.49
N LEU A 205 7.78 -29.15 -8.17
CA LEU A 205 8.16 -28.08 -7.22
C LEU A 205 9.49 -27.40 -7.59
N SER A 206 10.46 -28.15 -8.12
CA SER A 206 11.75 -27.62 -8.58
C SER A 206 11.60 -26.59 -9.70
N ILE A 207 10.65 -26.78 -10.61
CA ILE A 207 10.37 -25.83 -11.70
C ILE A 207 9.73 -24.55 -11.14
N ILE A 208 8.84 -24.68 -10.15
CA ILE A 208 8.21 -23.51 -9.49
C ILE A 208 9.26 -22.65 -8.79
N ILE A 209 10.17 -23.27 -8.02
CA ILE A 209 11.28 -22.56 -7.38
C ILE A 209 12.17 -21.89 -8.43
N GLY A 210 12.52 -22.61 -9.51
CA GLY A 210 13.31 -22.08 -10.61
C GLY A 210 12.66 -20.86 -11.28
N LEU A 211 11.36 -20.92 -11.57
CA LEU A 211 10.58 -19.81 -12.11
C LEU A 211 10.57 -18.61 -11.15
N GLY A 212 10.37 -18.85 -9.85
CA GLY A 212 10.43 -17.81 -8.83
C GLY A 212 11.78 -17.08 -8.79
N ILE A 213 12.89 -17.84 -8.88
CA ILE A 213 14.24 -17.27 -8.95
C ILE A 213 14.43 -16.43 -10.23
N ILE A 214 13.95 -16.93 -11.38
CA ILE A 214 14.02 -16.18 -12.65
C ILE A 214 13.25 -14.86 -12.53
N LEU A 215 12.03 -14.88 -11.98
CA LEU A 215 11.24 -13.67 -11.75
C LEU A 215 11.95 -12.70 -10.81
N PHE A 216 12.61 -13.20 -9.75
CA PHE A 216 13.40 -12.37 -8.83
C PHE A 216 14.59 -11.69 -9.54
N ILE A 217 15.27 -12.39 -10.45
CA ILE A 217 16.34 -11.83 -11.27
C ILE A 217 15.78 -10.76 -12.22
N VAL A 218 14.68 -11.04 -12.91
CA VAL A 218 14.00 -10.08 -13.80
C VAL A 218 13.62 -8.82 -13.03
N LYS A 219 13.02 -8.98 -11.84
CA LYS A 219 12.70 -7.89 -10.91
C LYS A 219 13.93 -7.06 -10.56
N THR A 220 15.04 -7.70 -10.25
CA THR A 220 16.31 -7.03 -9.91
C THR A 220 16.85 -6.22 -11.10
N ILE A 221 16.77 -6.77 -12.32
CA ILE A 221 17.18 -6.09 -13.55
C ILE A 221 16.27 -4.88 -13.84
N LEU A 222 14.95 -5.06 -13.73
CA LEU A 222 13.98 -3.98 -13.91
C LEU A 222 14.23 -2.83 -12.93
N ASN A 223 14.49 -3.15 -11.65
CA ASN A 223 14.79 -2.14 -10.65
C ASN A 223 16.07 -1.37 -11.00
N LYS A 224 17.13 -2.08 -11.41
CA LYS A 224 18.41 -1.45 -11.79
C LYS A 224 18.26 -0.54 -13.01
N ARG A 225 17.45 -0.94 -14.00
CA ARG A 225 17.25 -0.22 -15.26
C ARG A 225 16.36 1.00 -15.10
N TYR A 226 15.25 0.88 -14.37
CA TYR A 226 14.23 1.92 -14.26
C TYR A 226 14.22 2.65 -12.93
N ARG A 227 15.05 2.25 -11.96
CA ARG A 227 15.18 2.88 -10.63
C ARG A 227 13.81 3.01 -9.95
N ILE A 228 13.06 1.90 -9.93
CA ILE A 228 11.65 1.85 -9.52
C ILE A 228 11.51 2.04 -8.01
N THR A 229 12.38 1.40 -7.22
CA THR A 229 12.49 1.64 -5.78
C THR A 229 13.78 2.42 -5.54
N LYS A 230 13.69 3.74 -5.36
CA LYS A 230 14.82 4.58 -4.99
C LYS A 230 14.55 5.32 -3.71
#